data_AF-A0A4S4MYT9-F1
#
_entry.id   AF-A0A4S4MYT9-F1
#
_cell.length_a   1.000
_cell.length_b   1.000
_cell.length_c   1.000
_cell.angle_alpha   90.00
_cell.angle_beta   90.00
_cell.angle_gamma   90.00
#
_symmetry.space_group_name_H-M   'P 1'
#
loop_
_entity.id
_entity.type
_entity.pdbx_description
1 polymer ?
#
loop_
_entity_poly.entity_id
_entity_poly.type
_entity_poly.pdbx_seq_one_letter_code
_entity_poly.pdbx_strand_id
1 'polypeptide(L)'
;MLFARRLILADSADSVGALSDSTFRPTDEITDLSHTYLEYQGKSAMQAHYPAGSWNFQNSPRGGFSFYAPGPSNVDLTSAKEATLGYSVYFPDGFDFVKGGKLPGLYGGDSESGAVSCSGGSRDNSCYSIRLMWREDGAGEFYTYLPPKYDANKGVCDVAPFSTCNSVYGASVGRGSFTFKTGAWTTISERVRLNDDGQSNGEIQLFVDGQSVINVGGLVLTDSSAGRIRGIMMQTFFGGSTSDYATPKDQDVYFADFSVAITERL
;
A
#
# COMPACT_ATOMS: atom_id res chain seq x y z
N MET A 1 2.85 -23.57 24.05
CA MET A 1 3.13 -24.18 22.73
C MET A 1 1.80 -24.56 22.11
N LEU A 2 1.19 -23.66 21.35
CA LEU A 2 0.00 -23.95 20.57
C LEU A 2 0.33 -23.54 19.14
N PHE A 3 0.44 -24.54 18.26
CA PHE A 3 0.66 -24.37 16.84
C PHE A 3 -0.51 -23.58 16.25
N ALA A 4 -0.22 -22.39 15.70
CA ALA A 4 -1.16 -21.69 14.83
C ALA A 4 -1.38 -22.56 13.59
N ARG A 5 -2.53 -23.22 13.53
CA ARG A 5 -3.04 -23.83 12.30
C ARG A 5 -3.24 -22.72 11.29
N ARG A 6 -2.58 -22.83 10.13
CA ARG A 6 -2.88 -22.06 8.92
C ARG A 6 -4.38 -22.18 8.64
N LEU A 7 -5.11 -21.09 8.85
CA LEU A 7 -6.44 -20.92 8.31
C LEU A 7 -6.26 -20.30 6.92
N ILE A 8 -6.10 -21.16 5.91
CA ILE A 8 -6.36 -20.74 4.52
C ILE A 8 -7.88 -20.84 4.38
N LEU A 9 -8.59 -19.74 4.65
CA LEU A 9 -9.94 -19.56 4.14
C LEU A 9 -9.81 -19.03 2.71
N ALA A 10 -9.61 -19.94 1.77
CA ALA A 10 -9.91 -19.70 0.37
C ALA A 10 -11.08 -20.61 0.04
N ASP A 11 -12.29 -20.06 0.08
CA ASP A 11 -13.35 -20.61 -0.76
C ASP A 11 -12.97 -20.19 -2.19
N SER A 12 -12.56 -21.19 -2.97
CA SER A 12 -12.01 -21.13 -4.34
C SER A 12 -10.55 -20.65 -4.49
N ALA A 13 -9.66 -21.61 -4.73
CA ALA A 13 -8.36 -21.41 -5.36
C ALA A 13 -8.47 -21.29 -6.89
N ASP A 14 -9.66 -21.00 -7.43
CA ASP A 14 -10.02 -21.23 -8.85
C ASP A 14 -10.16 -19.94 -9.69
N SER A 15 -9.63 -18.81 -9.24
CA SER A 15 -9.48 -17.65 -10.12
C SER A 15 -8.19 -16.88 -9.84
N VAL A 16 -7.04 -17.49 -10.11
CA VAL A 16 -5.81 -16.71 -10.30
C VAL A 16 -5.95 -15.99 -11.64
N GLY A 17 -6.46 -14.76 -11.61
CA GLY A 17 -6.43 -13.87 -12.76
C GLY A 17 -4.99 -13.65 -13.19
N ALA A 18 -4.73 -13.58 -14.50
CA ALA A 18 -3.40 -13.26 -15.00
C ALA A 18 -2.99 -11.86 -14.54
N LEU A 19 -1.72 -11.69 -14.15
CA LEU A 19 -1.14 -10.39 -13.83
C LEU A 19 -1.23 -9.49 -15.07
N SER A 20 -2.21 -8.57 -15.08
CA SER A 20 -2.56 -7.75 -16.24
C SER A 20 -3.51 -6.63 -15.85
N ASP A 21 -3.61 -5.61 -16.70
CA ASP A 21 -4.53 -4.48 -16.51
C ASP A 21 -6.00 -4.91 -16.56
N SER A 22 -6.31 -6.02 -17.26
CA SER A 22 -7.66 -6.59 -17.25
C SER A 22 -8.09 -7.07 -15.85
N THR A 23 -7.12 -7.50 -15.04
CA THR A 23 -7.32 -7.92 -13.66
C THR A 23 -7.35 -6.71 -12.72
N PHE A 24 -6.45 -5.74 -12.88
CA PHE A 24 -6.41 -4.55 -12.02
C PHE A 24 -7.53 -3.55 -12.30
N ARG A 25 -7.98 -3.46 -13.56
CA ARG A 25 -8.97 -2.47 -14.06
C ARG A 25 -8.57 -1.03 -13.67
N PRO A 26 -7.41 -0.54 -14.15
CA PRO A 26 -6.85 0.73 -13.71
C PRO A 26 -7.82 1.90 -13.96
N THR A 27 -7.93 2.78 -12.97
CA THR A 27 -8.60 4.09 -13.04
C THR A 27 -7.64 5.17 -12.56
N ASP A 28 -7.95 6.43 -12.88
CA ASP A 28 -7.19 7.61 -12.41
C ASP A 28 -5.67 7.50 -12.70
N GLU A 29 -5.33 6.94 -13.85
CA GLU A 29 -3.97 6.70 -14.27
C GLU A 29 -3.25 8.00 -14.66
N ILE A 30 -1.99 8.13 -14.28
CA ILE A 30 -1.11 9.14 -14.87
C ILE A 30 -0.59 8.57 -16.19
N THR A 31 -1.22 8.95 -17.30
CA THR A 31 -1.01 8.36 -18.65
C THR A 31 0.42 8.41 -19.19
N ASP A 32 1.26 9.31 -18.66
CA ASP A 32 2.68 9.43 -19.05
C ASP A 32 3.58 8.40 -18.34
N LEU A 33 3.05 7.69 -17.35
CA LEU A 33 3.73 6.58 -16.70
C LEU A 33 3.31 5.27 -17.36
N SER A 34 4.19 4.28 -17.32
CA SER A 34 3.87 2.95 -17.81
C SER A 34 4.42 1.90 -16.86
N HIS A 35 3.73 0.76 -16.84
CA HIS A 35 4.21 -0.47 -16.23
C HIS A 35 4.20 -1.56 -17.30
N THR A 36 5.21 -2.42 -17.28
CA THR A 36 5.33 -3.55 -18.19
C THR A 36 5.22 -4.84 -17.42
N TYR A 37 4.70 -5.89 -18.07
CA TYR A 37 4.63 -7.23 -17.52
C TYR A 37 5.71 -8.09 -18.18
N LEU A 38 6.57 -8.74 -17.38
CA LEU A 38 7.64 -9.62 -17.86
C LEU A 38 7.93 -10.74 -16.87
N GLU A 39 8.70 -11.75 -17.30
CA GLU A 39 9.26 -12.74 -16.38
C GLU A 39 10.52 -12.18 -15.70
N TYR A 40 10.53 -12.14 -14.36
CA TYR A 40 11.66 -11.68 -13.57
C TYR A 40 11.87 -12.59 -12.36
N GLN A 41 13.10 -13.09 -12.19
CA GLN A 41 13.49 -13.93 -11.04
C GLN A 41 12.51 -15.07 -10.73
N GLY A 42 12.05 -15.76 -11.79
CA GLY A 42 11.15 -16.91 -11.72
C GLY A 42 9.67 -16.58 -11.49
N LYS A 43 9.25 -15.32 -11.63
CA LYS A 43 7.85 -14.90 -11.52
C LYS A 43 7.43 -14.02 -12.69
N SER A 44 6.17 -14.10 -13.07
CA SER A 44 5.51 -13.05 -13.86
C SER A 44 5.39 -11.80 -12.98
N ALA A 45 5.96 -10.69 -13.41
CA ALA A 45 6.12 -9.48 -12.62
C ALA A 45 5.74 -8.22 -13.41
N MET A 46 5.15 -7.28 -12.70
CA MET A 46 4.95 -5.90 -13.12
C MET A 46 6.21 -5.10 -12.76
N GLN A 47 6.84 -4.47 -13.74
CA GLN A 47 8.01 -3.62 -13.56
C GLN A 47 7.61 -2.15 -13.41
N ALA A 48 8.16 -1.50 -12.39
CA ALA A 48 8.20 -0.07 -12.22
C ALA A 48 9.60 0.45 -12.56
N HIS A 49 9.71 1.30 -13.57
CA HIS A 49 10.98 1.91 -13.98
C HIS A 49 11.12 3.33 -13.41
N TYR A 50 12.24 3.63 -12.76
CA TYR A 50 12.55 4.96 -12.21
C TYR A 50 13.77 5.54 -12.92
N PRO A 51 13.57 6.51 -13.85
CA PRO A 51 14.69 7.21 -14.48
C PRO A 51 15.51 8.00 -13.48
N ALA A 52 16.82 8.09 -13.70
CA ALA A 52 17.73 8.94 -12.94
C ALA A 52 17.16 10.36 -12.80
N GLY A 53 17.14 10.89 -11.58
CA GLY A 53 16.58 12.20 -11.28
C GLY A 53 15.08 12.23 -10.96
N SER A 54 14.36 11.09 -10.97
CA SER A 54 12.92 11.06 -10.62
C SER A 54 12.66 10.93 -9.11
N TRP A 55 11.68 11.66 -8.56
CA TRP A 55 11.28 11.58 -7.12
C TRP A 55 9.83 11.93 -6.79
N ASN A 56 9.00 12.27 -7.77
CA ASN A 56 7.53 12.33 -7.63
C ASN A 56 6.93 12.55 -9.02
N PHE A 57 5.61 12.61 -9.08
CA PHE A 57 4.88 12.83 -10.34
C PHE A 57 4.76 14.31 -10.73
N GLN A 58 5.19 15.24 -9.87
CA GLN A 58 5.10 16.69 -10.09
C GLN A 58 6.35 17.27 -10.75
N ASN A 59 7.40 16.47 -10.91
CA ASN A 59 8.68 16.87 -11.50
C ASN A 59 9.07 15.89 -12.62
N SER A 60 9.98 16.34 -13.49
CA SER A 60 10.52 15.55 -14.60
C SER A 60 11.99 15.21 -14.36
N PRO A 61 12.44 13.99 -14.70
CA PRO A 61 11.64 12.89 -15.24
C PRO A 61 10.71 12.30 -14.16
N ARG A 62 9.57 11.74 -14.60
CA ARG A 62 8.68 10.95 -13.75
C ARG A 62 9.12 9.48 -13.78
N GLY A 63 8.92 8.75 -12.69
CA GLY A 63 9.30 7.34 -12.59
C GLY A 63 8.29 6.54 -11.77
N GLY A 64 8.22 5.24 -12.07
CA GLY A 64 7.27 4.29 -11.51
C GLY A 64 5.93 4.28 -12.24
N PHE A 65 4.85 3.96 -11.52
CA PHE A 65 3.49 3.94 -12.05
C PHE A 65 2.50 4.51 -11.04
N SER A 66 1.34 4.94 -11.53
CA SER A 66 0.27 5.47 -10.70
C SER A 66 -1.09 5.22 -11.32
N PHE A 67 -1.88 4.38 -10.68
CA PHE A 67 -3.30 4.18 -10.94
C PHE A 67 -4.00 3.69 -9.66
N TYR A 68 -5.32 3.66 -9.68
CA TYR A 68 -6.14 3.00 -8.67
C TYR A 68 -6.79 1.78 -9.30
N ALA A 69 -7.02 0.75 -8.48
CA ALA A 69 -7.50 -0.54 -8.97
C ALA A 69 -8.56 -1.08 -8.00
N PRO A 70 -9.82 -1.29 -8.43
CA PRO A 70 -10.81 -2.00 -7.63
C PRO A 70 -10.49 -3.51 -7.49
N GLY A 71 -9.44 -4.01 -8.17
CA GLY A 71 -9.06 -5.42 -8.19
C GLY A 71 -9.84 -6.21 -9.25
N PRO A 72 -9.80 -7.55 -9.23
CA PRO A 72 -10.50 -8.36 -10.22
C PRO A 72 -12.02 -8.22 -10.13
N SER A 73 -12.74 -8.38 -11.25
CA SER A 73 -14.19 -8.13 -11.34
C SER A 73 -15.05 -9.06 -10.47
N ASN A 74 -14.53 -10.20 -10.05
CA ASN A 74 -15.21 -11.13 -9.15
C ASN A 74 -14.98 -10.83 -7.66
N VAL A 75 -14.21 -9.80 -7.31
CA VAL A 75 -14.01 -9.34 -5.93
C VAL A 75 -14.52 -7.92 -5.79
N ASP A 76 -15.63 -7.75 -5.05
CA ASP A 76 -16.18 -6.43 -4.74
C ASP A 76 -15.74 -5.96 -3.35
N LEU A 77 -14.62 -5.24 -3.29
CA LEU A 77 -14.07 -4.68 -2.05
C LEU A 77 -15.03 -3.71 -1.35
N THR A 78 -16.00 -3.14 -2.05
CA THR A 78 -17.00 -2.25 -1.43
C THR A 78 -18.01 -2.99 -0.55
N SER A 79 -17.94 -4.33 -0.51
CA SER A 79 -18.71 -5.18 0.41
C SER A 79 -17.90 -5.64 1.64
N ALA A 80 -16.62 -5.26 1.72
CA ALA A 80 -15.70 -5.72 2.75
C ALA A 80 -15.78 -4.87 4.02
N LYS A 81 -15.93 -5.55 5.16
CA LYS A 81 -15.59 -5.02 6.48
C LYS A 81 -14.09 -5.17 6.74
N GLU A 82 -13.52 -6.27 6.26
CA GLU A 82 -12.11 -6.58 6.34
C GLU A 82 -11.63 -7.13 5.00
N ALA A 83 -10.48 -6.64 4.55
CA ALA A 83 -9.81 -7.14 3.37
C ALA A 83 -8.30 -7.31 3.61
N THR A 84 -7.71 -8.22 2.86
CA THR A 84 -6.26 -8.42 2.81
C THR A 84 -5.77 -8.19 1.38
N LEU A 85 -4.77 -7.33 1.22
CA LEU A 85 -3.95 -7.20 0.02
C LEU A 85 -2.64 -7.98 0.24
N GLY A 86 -2.18 -8.71 -0.77
CA GLY A 86 -0.87 -9.35 -0.76
C GLY A 86 -0.15 -9.14 -2.09
N TYR A 87 1.18 -9.03 -2.05
CA TYR A 87 2.05 -9.01 -3.22
C TYR A 87 3.49 -9.33 -2.82
N SER A 88 4.30 -9.78 -3.77
CA SER A 88 5.75 -9.85 -3.62
C SER A 88 6.39 -8.63 -4.27
N VAL A 89 7.43 -8.06 -3.64
CA VAL A 89 8.23 -6.97 -4.19
C VAL A 89 9.71 -7.36 -4.23
N TYR A 90 10.41 -6.99 -5.29
CA TYR A 90 11.83 -7.25 -5.48
C TYR A 90 12.57 -5.96 -5.79
N PHE A 91 13.54 -5.64 -4.95
CA PHE A 91 14.53 -4.59 -5.19
C PHE A 91 15.81 -5.24 -5.73
N PRO A 92 16.30 -4.89 -6.93
CA PRO A 92 17.53 -5.45 -7.50
C PRO A 92 18.76 -5.29 -6.61
N ASP A 93 19.76 -6.15 -6.81
CA ASP A 93 21.06 -5.99 -6.17
C ASP A 93 21.64 -4.61 -6.48
N GLY A 94 22.06 -3.90 -5.43
CA GLY A 94 22.56 -2.54 -5.53
C GLY A 94 21.48 -1.48 -5.79
N PHE A 95 20.18 -1.78 -5.64
CA PHE A 95 19.14 -0.75 -5.61
C PHE A 95 19.49 0.32 -4.56
N ASP A 96 19.41 1.59 -4.96
CA ASP A 96 19.67 2.72 -4.09
C ASP A 96 18.33 3.25 -3.58
N PHE A 97 18.05 3.03 -2.29
CA PHE A 97 16.79 3.43 -1.66
C PHE A 97 16.64 4.95 -1.50
N VAL A 98 17.74 5.71 -1.61
CA VAL A 98 17.80 7.15 -1.31
C VAL A 98 17.09 7.40 0.02
N LYS A 99 16.17 8.37 0.09
CA LYS A 99 15.40 8.72 1.29
C LYS A 99 14.08 7.97 1.43
N GLY A 100 13.72 7.19 0.43
CA GLY A 100 12.49 6.42 0.38
C GLY A 100 11.61 6.65 -0.84
N GLY A 101 10.55 5.86 -0.90
CA GLY A 101 9.55 5.88 -1.96
C GLY A 101 8.33 5.06 -1.59
N LYS A 102 7.32 5.08 -2.46
CA LYS A 102 5.95 4.62 -2.16
C LYS A 102 5.74 3.24 -2.75
N LEU A 103 4.95 2.43 -2.06
CA LEU A 103 4.54 1.10 -2.49
C LEU A 103 3.01 0.99 -2.42
N PRO A 104 2.41 0.07 -3.19
CA PRO A 104 0.97 -0.15 -3.19
C PRO A 104 0.41 -0.48 -1.80
N GLY A 105 -0.84 -0.07 -1.57
CA GLY A 105 -1.61 -0.43 -0.39
C GLY A 105 -3.10 -0.15 -0.57
N LEU A 106 -3.92 -0.51 0.42
CA LEU A 106 -5.37 -0.34 0.36
C LEU A 106 -5.79 1.12 0.57
N TYR A 107 -6.91 1.50 -0.04
CA TYR A 107 -7.52 2.82 0.14
C TYR A 107 -9.04 2.72 0.20
N GLY A 108 -9.67 3.79 0.71
CA GLY A 108 -11.11 3.83 0.81
C GLY A 108 -11.68 5.19 1.17
N GLY A 109 -12.99 5.21 1.32
CA GLY A 109 -13.76 6.41 1.60
C GLY A 109 -15.24 6.29 1.26
N ASP A 110 -15.97 7.37 1.50
CA ASP A 110 -17.43 7.46 1.39
C ASP A 110 -17.94 7.41 -0.05
N SER A 111 -17.12 7.85 -1.00
CA SER A 111 -17.41 7.79 -2.43
C SER A 111 -16.16 7.40 -3.22
N GLU A 112 -16.36 6.91 -4.45
CA GLU A 112 -15.26 6.55 -5.35
C GLU A 112 -14.35 7.75 -5.65
N SER A 113 -14.93 8.88 -6.04
CA SER A 113 -14.19 10.11 -6.34
C SER A 113 -13.55 10.76 -5.11
N GLY A 114 -14.17 10.65 -3.94
CA GLY A 114 -13.58 11.14 -2.69
C GLY A 114 -12.40 10.30 -2.22
N ALA A 115 -12.46 8.99 -2.40
CA ALA A 115 -11.45 8.05 -1.91
C ALA A 115 -10.06 8.24 -2.53
N VAL A 116 -9.98 8.75 -3.77
CA VAL A 116 -8.70 9.01 -4.46
C VAL A 116 -8.01 10.31 -4.03
N SER A 117 -8.57 11.04 -3.05
CA SER A 117 -8.06 12.36 -2.63
C SER A 117 -7.12 12.34 -1.41
N CYS A 118 -7.07 11.24 -0.64
CA CYS A 118 -6.29 11.14 0.60
C CYS A 118 -4.79 10.83 0.36
N SER A 119 -4.10 11.74 -0.34
CA SER A 119 -2.66 11.65 -0.60
C SER A 119 -2.04 13.03 -0.91
N GLY A 120 -0.72 13.11 -1.11
CA GLY A 120 -0.06 14.33 -1.62
C GLY A 120 -0.14 15.56 -0.71
N GLY A 121 -0.52 15.40 0.55
CA GLY A 121 -0.76 16.51 1.49
C GLY A 121 -2.23 16.81 1.75
N SER A 122 -3.15 16.17 1.03
CA SER A 122 -4.59 16.26 1.23
C SER A 122 -5.07 15.21 2.24
N ARG A 123 -5.90 15.62 3.19
CA ARG A 123 -6.59 14.76 4.18
C ARG A 123 -8.04 15.20 4.28
N ASP A 124 -8.93 14.23 4.42
CA ASP A 124 -10.35 14.45 4.70
C ASP A 124 -10.84 13.35 5.65
N ASN A 125 -11.98 13.54 6.32
CA ASN A 125 -12.56 12.47 7.15
C ASN A 125 -13.29 11.41 6.31
N SER A 126 -13.70 11.76 5.09
CA SER A 126 -14.42 10.90 4.15
C SER A 126 -13.53 9.96 3.34
N CYS A 127 -12.21 9.97 3.56
CA CYS A 127 -11.27 9.06 2.89
C CYS A 127 -10.11 8.62 3.78
N TYR A 128 -9.45 7.55 3.37
CA TYR A 128 -8.20 7.09 3.95
C TYR A 128 -7.33 6.40 2.89
N SER A 129 -6.02 6.38 3.12
CA SER A 129 -5.07 5.53 2.39
C SER A 129 -4.07 4.91 3.35
N ILE A 130 -3.78 3.62 3.15
CA ILE A 130 -2.86 2.84 3.96
C ILE A 130 -1.84 2.26 2.97
N ARG A 131 -0.88 3.09 2.56
CA ARG A 131 0.19 2.64 1.66
C ARG A 131 1.36 2.12 2.44
N LEU A 132 2.33 1.56 1.73
CA LEU A 132 3.64 1.27 2.27
C LEU A 132 4.66 2.29 1.75
N MET A 133 5.76 2.43 2.47
CA MET A 133 6.95 3.11 1.98
C MET A 133 8.20 2.28 2.27
N TRP A 134 9.18 2.36 1.35
CA TRP A 134 10.57 2.12 1.70
C TRP A 134 11.22 3.43 2.16
N ARG A 135 12.29 3.32 2.94
CA ARG A 135 13.14 4.40 3.44
C ARG A 135 14.61 4.07 3.20
N GLU A 136 15.49 4.94 3.69
CA GLU A 136 16.94 4.70 3.74
C GLU A 136 17.26 3.27 4.20
N ASP A 137 18.28 2.68 3.59
CA ASP A 137 18.74 1.31 3.86
C ASP A 137 17.66 0.22 3.75
N GLY A 138 16.59 0.49 3.00
CA GLY A 138 15.49 -0.44 2.77
C GLY A 138 14.53 -0.57 3.95
N ALA A 139 14.60 0.30 4.97
CA ALA A 139 13.67 0.25 6.09
C ALA A 139 12.22 0.42 5.58
N GLY A 140 11.34 -0.49 5.97
CA GLY A 140 9.93 -0.48 5.58
C GLY A 140 9.03 0.19 6.62
N GLU A 141 7.94 0.81 6.18
CA GLU A 141 6.90 1.38 7.04
C GLU A 141 5.52 1.25 6.40
N PHE A 142 4.48 1.28 7.24
CA PHE A 142 3.18 1.79 6.80
C PHE A 142 3.26 3.31 6.65
N TYR A 143 2.55 3.85 5.67
CA TYR A 143 2.44 5.27 5.42
C TYR A 143 0.97 5.66 5.19
N THR A 144 0.35 6.25 6.21
CA THR A 144 -1.11 6.35 6.31
C THR A 144 -1.60 7.78 6.21
N TYR A 145 -2.73 7.97 5.52
CA TYR A 145 -3.60 9.13 5.63
C TYR A 145 -4.90 8.64 6.25
N LEU A 146 -5.15 8.99 7.51
CA LEU A 146 -6.35 8.61 8.25
C LEU A 146 -7.22 9.85 8.54
N PRO A 147 -8.54 9.68 8.78
CA PRO A 147 -9.45 10.76 9.16
C PRO A 147 -8.88 11.65 10.27
N PRO A 148 -8.61 12.95 10.01
CA PRO A 148 -7.88 13.81 10.94
C PRO A 148 -8.69 14.25 12.16
N LYS A 149 -10.03 14.14 12.14
CA LYS A 149 -10.92 14.56 13.24
C LYS A 149 -10.80 13.69 14.49
N TYR A 150 -10.28 12.46 14.37
CA TYR A 150 -10.35 11.46 15.43
C TYR A 150 -9.01 11.33 16.17
N ASP A 151 -9.00 11.70 17.46
CA ASP A 151 -7.81 11.55 18.31
C ASP A 151 -7.33 10.10 18.41
N ALA A 152 -8.23 9.12 18.30
CA ALA A 152 -7.90 7.70 18.26
C ALA A 152 -6.89 7.36 17.14
N ASN A 153 -6.94 8.07 16.01
CA ASN A 153 -6.01 7.88 14.90
C ASN A 153 -4.58 8.35 15.23
N LYS A 154 -4.35 9.07 16.32
CA LYS A 154 -3.00 9.36 16.82
C LYS A 154 -2.28 8.10 17.33
N GLY A 155 -3.00 6.99 17.52
CA GLY A 155 -2.39 5.70 17.87
C GLY A 155 -1.32 5.22 16.89
N VAL A 156 -1.35 5.69 15.63
CA VAL A 156 -0.30 5.37 14.65
C VAL A 156 1.01 6.15 14.86
N CYS A 157 0.97 7.25 15.64
CA CYS A 157 2.10 8.18 15.80
C CYS A 157 3.22 7.64 16.69
N ASP A 158 2.96 6.62 17.52
CA ASP A 158 3.88 6.14 18.55
C ASP A 158 4.20 4.63 18.43
N VAL A 159 3.94 4.04 17.26
CA VAL A 159 4.21 2.62 17.00
C VAL A 159 5.72 2.39 16.84
N ALA A 160 6.26 1.48 17.65
CA ALA A 160 7.65 1.08 17.58
C ALA A 160 8.00 0.42 16.22
N PRO A 161 9.28 0.45 15.78
CA PRO A 161 10.42 1.09 16.46
C PRO A 161 10.51 2.60 16.20
N PHE A 162 9.83 3.11 15.19
CA PHE A 162 9.72 4.55 14.93
C PHE A 162 8.41 4.87 14.22
N SER A 163 7.67 5.83 14.75
CA SER A 163 6.52 6.43 14.09
C SER A 163 6.61 7.95 14.19
N THR A 164 6.00 8.63 13.23
CA THR A 164 5.78 10.07 13.32
C THR A 164 4.54 10.45 12.55
N CYS A 165 3.67 11.23 13.18
CA CYS A 165 2.62 11.95 12.48
C CYS A 165 3.17 13.27 11.92
N ASN A 166 2.64 13.69 10.79
CA ASN A 166 3.04 14.92 10.12
C ASN A 166 1.79 15.80 9.90
N SER A 167 1.94 17.12 10.10
CA SER A 167 0.82 18.05 9.96
C SER A 167 0.38 18.25 8.52
N VAL A 168 1.27 18.02 7.55
CA VAL A 168 1.03 18.20 6.11
C VAL A 168 0.91 16.86 5.41
N TYR A 169 1.79 15.89 5.69
CA TYR A 169 1.89 14.60 5.00
C TYR A 169 1.48 13.41 5.87
N GLY A 170 1.46 12.21 5.28
CA GLY A 170 0.99 11.00 5.96
C GLY A 170 1.82 10.69 7.20
N ALA A 171 1.27 9.87 8.08
CA ALA A 171 2.00 9.35 9.22
C ALA A 171 2.91 8.20 8.76
N SER A 172 4.17 8.22 9.18
CA SER A 172 5.04 7.04 9.12
C SER A 172 4.73 6.17 10.33
N VAL A 173 4.47 4.88 10.10
CA VAL A 173 4.02 3.95 11.12
C VAL A 173 4.93 2.73 11.16
N GLY A 174 5.60 2.49 12.30
CA GLY A 174 6.48 1.33 12.50
C GLY A 174 7.65 1.27 11.51
N ARG A 175 8.23 2.42 11.15
CA ARG A 175 9.40 2.48 10.26
C ARG A 175 10.55 1.68 10.84
N GLY A 176 11.06 0.74 10.06
CA GLY A 176 12.15 -0.13 10.47
C GLY A 176 11.70 -1.36 11.25
N SER A 177 10.39 -1.63 11.36
CA SER A 177 9.88 -2.93 11.84
C SER A 177 10.31 -4.10 10.95
N PHE A 178 10.70 -3.81 9.72
CA PHE A 178 11.30 -4.74 8.76
C PHE A 178 12.19 -3.98 7.77
N THR A 179 13.00 -4.72 7.02
CA THR A 179 13.89 -4.18 6.00
C THR A 179 13.68 -4.94 4.71
N PHE A 180 13.41 -4.22 3.61
CA PHE A 180 13.41 -4.78 2.27
C PHE A 180 14.84 -5.20 1.90
N LYS A 181 15.00 -6.46 1.51
CA LYS A 181 16.28 -6.96 1.02
C LYS A 181 16.41 -6.63 -0.46
N THR A 182 17.62 -6.28 -0.88
CA THR A 182 18.00 -6.32 -2.29
C THR A 182 18.29 -7.76 -2.70
N GLY A 183 18.10 -8.07 -3.98
CA GLY A 183 18.44 -9.39 -4.54
C GLY A 183 17.47 -10.52 -4.13
N ALA A 184 16.33 -10.20 -3.52
CA ALA A 184 15.37 -11.20 -3.08
C ALA A 184 13.93 -10.67 -3.12
N TRP A 185 12.98 -11.59 -3.35
CA TRP A 185 11.55 -11.30 -3.18
C TRP A 185 11.24 -11.14 -1.69
N THR A 186 10.55 -10.06 -1.35
CA THR A 186 9.91 -9.85 -0.04
C THR A 186 8.41 -9.99 -0.22
N THR A 187 7.75 -10.89 0.51
CA THR A 187 6.30 -11.06 0.44
C THR A 187 5.62 -10.15 1.45
N ILE A 188 4.73 -9.30 0.97
CA ILE A 188 3.92 -8.35 1.74
C ILE A 188 2.49 -8.86 1.82
N SER A 189 1.89 -8.75 3.01
CA SER A 189 0.44 -8.85 3.18
C SER A 189 -0.04 -7.78 4.15
N GLU A 190 -0.95 -6.94 3.66
CA GLU A 190 -1.61 -5.86 4.38
C GLU A 190 -3.06 -6.28 4.67
N ARG A 191 -3.45 -6.30 5.95
CA ARG A 191 -4.84 -6.48 6.39
C ARG A 191 -5.39 -5.14 6.88
N VAL A 192 -6.59 -4.80 6.42
CA VAL A 192 -7.33 -3.61 6.85
C VAL A 192 -8.73 -4.02 7.27
N ARG A 193 -9.12 -3.67 8.50
CA ARG A 193 -10.46 -3.85 9.05
C ARG A 193 -11.08 -2.49 9.38
N LEU A 194 -12.23 -2.19 8.80
CA LEU A 194 -12.96 -0.96 9.09
C LEU A 194 -13.49 -0.96 10.53
N ASN A 195 -13.55 0.22 11.14
CA ASN A 195 -14.24 0.39 12.41
C ASN A 195 -15.76 0.20 12.26
N ASP A 196 -16.43 -0.13 13.35
CA ASP A 196 -17.90 -0.06 13.43
C ASP A 196 -18.36 1.41 13.48
N ASP A 197 -19.61 1.65 13.11
CA ASP A 197 -20.18 3.01 13.09
C ASP A 197 -20.10 3.65 14.48
N GLY A 198 -19.52 4.85 14.53
CA GLY A 198 -19.25 5.58 15.76
C GLY A 198 -18.21 4.97 16.72
N GLN A 199 -17.54 3.88 16.36
CA GLN A 199 -16.53 3.20 17.20
C GLN A 199 -15.10 3.47 16.70
N SER A 200 -14.14 3.37 17.62
CA SER A 200 -12.69 3.40 17.32
C SER A 200 -12.11 1.99 17.48
N ASN A 201 -12.54 1.06 16.65
CA ASN A 201 -12.11 -0.35 16.68
C ASN A 201 -11.66 -0.88 15.31
N GLY A 202 -11.28 0.03 14.41
CA GLY A 202 -10.63 -0.32 13.15
C GLY A 202 -9.20 -0.79 13.38
N GLU A 203 -8.70 -1.59 12.44
CA GLU A 203 -7.39 -2.23 12.55
C GLU A 203 -6.64 -2.17 11.22
N ILE A 204 -5.32 -1.99 11.31
CA ILE A 204 -4.38 -2.22 10.21
C ILE A 204 -3.28 -3.16 10.69
N GLN A 205 -2.88 -4.10 9.83
CA GLN A 205 -1.82 -5.04 10.17
C GLN A 205 -0.97 -5.34 8.95
N LEU A 206 0.35 -5.33 9.15
CA LEU A 206 1.32 -5.68 8.13
C LEU A 206 2.00 -7.00 8.48
N PHE A 207 2.06 -7.87 7.48
CA PHE A 207 2.83 -9.09 7.49
C PHE A 207 3.93 -9.01 6.44
N VAL A 208 5.14 -9.42 6.81
CA VAL A 208 6.30 -9.49 5.92
C VAL A 208 6.88 -10.88 6.03
N ASP A 209 7.01 -11.58 4.90
CA ASP A 209 7.42 -12.98 4.81
C ASP A 209 6.62 -13.89 5.77
N GLY A 210 5.33 -13.59 5.93
CA GLY A 210 4.40 -14.33 6.79
C GLY A 210 4.48 -13.99 8.29
N GLN A 211 5.32 -13.06 8.71
CA GLN A 211 5.43 -12.59 10.09
C GLN A 211 4.69 -11.27 10.28
N SER A 212 3.84 -11.14 11.31
CA SER A 212 3.25 -9.84 11.64
C SER A 212 4.30 -8.91 12.22
N VAL A 213 4.55 -7.78 11.55
CA VAL A 213 5.60 -6.81 11.91
C VAL A 213 5.04 -5.48 12.40
N ILE A 214 3.82 -5.12 12.00
CA ILE A 214 3.10 -3.94 12.50
C ILE A 214 1.64 -4.36 12.72
N ASN A 215 1.07 -4.00 13.87
CA ASN A 215 -0.35 -4.23 14.17
C ASN A 215 -0.87 -3.05 14.99
N VAL A 216 -1.84 -2.31 14.44
CA VAL A 216 -2.43 -1.14 15.08
C VAL A 216 -3.94 -1.30 15.08
N GLY A 217 -4.52 -1.37 16.27
CA GLY A 217 -5.97 -1.33 16.48
C GLY A 217 -6.41 0.00 17.06
N GLY A 218 -7.71 0.12 17.30
CA GLY A 218 -8.27 1.31 17.94
C GLY A 218 -8.47 2.49 16.99
N LEU A 219 -8.50 2.26 15.68
CA LEU A 219 -8.54 3.31 14.66
C LEU A 219 -9.98 3.66 14.24
N VAL A 220 -10.14 4.84 13.63
CA VAL A 220 -11.33 5.25 12.88
C VAL A 220 -10.91 5.47 11.43
N LEU A 221 -11.20 4.48 10.58
CA LEU A 221 -10.92 4.52 9.13
C LEU A 221 -12.07 5.16 8.35
N THR A 222 -13.31 4.99 8.82
CA THR A 222 -14.52 5.53 8.21
C THR A 222 -15.34 6.28 9.24
N ASP A 223 -15.81 7.49 8.91
CA ASP A 223 -16.62 8.34 9.77
C ASP A 223 -18.13 8.30 9.46
N SER A 224 -18.52 7.54 8.44
CA SER A 224 -19.89 7.40 7.97
C SER A 224 -20.21 5.96 7.56
N SER A 225 -21.51 5.62 7.52
CA SER A 225 -21.99 4.34 7.00
C SER A 225 -21.82 4.17 5.48
N ALA A 226 -21.36 5.20 4.76
CA ALA A 226 -21.01 5.14 3.35
C ALA A 226 -19.53 4.73 3.13
N GLY A 227 -18.70 4.77 4.16
CA GLY A 227 -17.27 4.44 4.07
C GLY A 227 -17.05 2.99 3.65
N ARG A 228 -16.20 2.77 2.65
CA ARG A 228 -15.84 1.44 2.12
C ARG A 228 -14.34 1.29 1.93
N ILE A 229 -13.86 0.05 1.87
CA ILE A 229 -12.61 -0.29 1.16
C ILE A 229 -12.93 -0.19 -0.33
N ARG A 230 -12.23 0.67 -1.07
CA ARG A 230 -12.55 0.96 -2.48
C ARG A 230 -11.65 0.22 -3.45
N GLY A 231 -10.42 -0.08 -3.04
CA GLY A 231 -9.48 -0.76 -3.91
C GLY A 231 -8.04 -0.71 -3.41
N ILE A 232 -7.14 -0.86 -4.36
CA ILE A 232 -5.70 -0.79 -4.22
C ILE A 232 -5.23 0.52 -4.84
N MET A 233 -4.47 1.30 -4.08
CA MET A 233 -3.76 2.48 -4.57
C MET A 233 -2.42 2.02 -5.14
N MET A 234 -2.42 1.66 -6.43
CA MET A 234 -1.27 1.15 -7.17
C MET A 234 -0.35 2.32 -7.57
N GLN A 235 0.39 2.81 -6.60
CA GLN A 235 1.33 3.92 -6.79
C GLN A 235 2.70 3.56 -6.27
N THR A 236 3.70 3.71 -7.12
CA THR A 236 5.09 3.61 -6.72
C THR A 236 5.94 4.66 -7.41
N PHE A 237 6.77 5.31 -6.62
CA PHE A 237 7.69 6.37 -7.01
C PHE A 237 8.70 6.54 -5.88
N PHE A 238 9.96 6.82 -6.21
CA PHE A 238 10.84 7.51 -5.26
C PHE A 238 10.12 8.74 -4.75
N GLY A 239 10.26 9.13 -3.48
CA GLY A 239 9.81 10.47 -3.19
C GLY A 239 9.72 10.95 -1.77
N GLY A 240 9.62 12.26 -1.78
CA GLY A 240 9.21 13.22 -0.79
C GLY A 240 8.87 14.48 -1.60
N SER A 241 8.85 15.65 -0.96
CA SER A 241 8.48 16.90 -1.65
C SER A 241 9.69 17.70 -2.15
N THR A 242 10.89 17.12 -2.07
CA THR A 242 12.18 17.77 -2.32
C THR A 242 13.07 16.88 -3.19
N SER A 243 13.98 17.50 -3.95
CA SER A 243 14.82 16.82 -4.96
C SER A 243 15.88 15.88 -4.37
N ASP A 244 16.12 15.93 -3.06
CA ASP A 244 17.01 15.00 -2.34
C ASP A 244 16.43 13.58 -2.20
N TYR A 245 15.21 13.35 -2.68
CA TYR A 245 14.62 12.01 -2.86
C TYR A 245 14.88 11.42 -4.26
N ALA A 246 15.51 12.17 -5.17
CA ALA A 246 15.75 11.73 -6.53
C ALA A 246 16.65 10.51 -6.59
N THR A 247 16.22 9.49 -7.34
CA THR A 247 17.09 8.36 -7.66
C THR A 247 18.34 8.83 -8.39
N PRO A 248 19.55 8.41 -8.00
CA PRO A 248 20.79 8.86 -8.65
C PRO A 248 21.07 8.17 -9.98
N LYS A 249 20.31 7.12 -10.31
CA LYS A 249 20.49 6.28 -11.49
C LYS A 249 19.15 5.74 -11.99
N ASP A 250 19.16 5.19 -13.18
CA ASP A 250 18.05 4.36 -13.64
C ASP A 250 18.00 3.09 -12.78
N GLN A 251 16.84 2.78 -12.24
CA GLN A 251 16.63 1.56 -11.47
C GLN A 251 15.17 1.12 -11.53
N ASP A 252 14.94 -0.15 -11.22
CA ASP A 252 13.64 -0.80 -11.37
C ASP A 252 13.23 -1.47 -10.05
N VAL A 253 11.92 -1.58 -9.84
CA VAL A 253 11.31 -2.42 -8.80
C VAL A 253 10.29 -3.33 -9.46
N TYR A 254 10.27 -4.59 -9.03
CA TYR A 254 9.39 -5.61 -9.62
C TYR A 254 8.36 -6.06 -8.60
N PHE A 255 7.12 -6.22 -9.04
CA PHE A 255 5.99 -6.65 -8.23
C PHE A 255 5.33 -7.90 -8.82
N ALA A 256 5.08 -8.91 -8.02
CA ALA A 256 4.50 -10.18 -8.45
C ALA A 256 3.48 -10.71 -7.43
N ASP A 257 2.81 -11.80 -7.75
CA ASP A 257 1.92 -12.54 -6.84
C ASP A 257 0.86 -11.67 -6.14
N PHE A 258 0.28 -10.72 -6.88
CA PHE A 258 -0.80 -9.89 -6.33
C PHE A 258 -2.00 -10.76 -5.96
N SER A 259 -2.57 -10.50 -4.79
CA SER A 259 -3.78 -11.14 -4.30
C SER A 259 -4.60 -10.14 -3.51
N VAL A 260 -5.92 -10.28 -3.57
CA VAL A 260 -6.83 -9.55 -2.70
C VAL A 260 -7.95 -10.46 -2.25
N ALA A 261 -8.30 -10.40 -0.98
CA ALA A 261 -9.35 -11.24 -0.40
C ALA A 261 -10.20 -10.43 0.59
N ILE A 262 -11.51 -10.69 0.60
CA ILE A 262 -12.43 -10.22 1.63
C ILE A 262 -12.46 -11.28 2.73
N THR A 263 -12.08 -10.90 3.94
CA THR A 263 -12.03 -11.81 5.11
C THR A 263 -13.20 -11.59 6.07
N GLU A 264 -13.89 -10.45 5.98
CA GLU A 264 -15.14 -10.13 6.69
C GLU A 264 -15.99 -9.21 5.80
N ARG A 265 -17.31 -9.43 5.71
CA ARG A 265 -18.25 -8.57 4.97
C ARG A 265 -18.95 -7.58 5.90
N LEU A 266 -19.37 -6.43 5.35
CA LEU A 266 -20.18 -5.42 6.04
C LEU A 266 -21.55 -5.95 6.48
#